data_AF-A0A7J7FLV2-F1
#
_entry.id   AF-A0A7J7FLV2-F1
#
_cell.length_a   1.000
_cell.length_b   1.000
_cell.length_c   1.000
_cell.angle_alpha   90.00
_cell.angle_beta   90.00
_cell.angle_gamma   90.00
#
_symmetry.space_group_name_H-M   'P 1'
#
loop_
_entity.id
_entity.type
_entity.pdbx_description
1 polymer ?
#
loop_
_entity_poly.entity_id
_entity_poly.type
_entity_poly.pdbx_seq_one_letter_code
_entity_poly.pdbx_strand_id
1 'polypeptide(L)'
;CGECKDIIESVLKKELHFNEENLAEKSTLAQTLSHFPCHEIPAHMVMRNRQRQLHAVQGNISVLIQDQEQQLTWLWQRLQEGRDISILLSQHLKDLLIHNDVDNCQGQGFREQLAEGHRLAESIVRKLSPGKVATGPDCPELLQGPRLTRDSTAPLAQHAMMLIYQIRDTLLDASEIHARADL
;
A
#
# COMPACT_ATOMS: atom_id res chain seq x y z
N CYS A 1 10.25 38.23 -10.60
CA CYS A 1 9.34 39.36 -10.33
C CYS A 1 9.47 39.74 -8.85
N GLY A 2 9.58 41.03 -8.50
CA GLY A 2 9.73 41.48 -7.11
C GLY A 2 8.59 41.01 -6.19
N GLU A 3 7.39 40.92 -6.75
CA GLU A 3 6.18 40.47 -6.05
C GLU A 3 6.28 39.04 -5.50
N CYS A 4 6.94 38.12 -6.20
CA CYS A 4 7.13 36.75 -5.69
C CYS A 4 8.08 36.71 -4.49
N LYS A 5 9.08 37.61 -4.44
CA LYS A 5 10.02 37.69 -3.33
C LYS A 5 9.32 38.19 -2.06
N ASP A 6 8.48 39.21 -2.20
CA ASP A 6 7.76 39.82 -1.08
C ASP A 6 6.71 38.87 -0.49
N ILE A 7 6.07 38.04 -1.32
CA ILE A 7 5.14 37.00 -0.86
C ILE A 7 5.89 35.92 -0.07
N ILE A 8 7.02 35.43 -0.59
CA ILE A 8 7.82 34.41 0.10
C ILE A 8 8.35 34.94 1.43
N GLU A 9 8.85 36.18 1.47
CA GLU A 9 9.35 36.81 2.69
C GLU A 9 8.23 37.03 3.72
N SER A 10 7.03 37.44 3.28
CA SER A 10 5.85 37.61 4.13
C SER A 10 5.36 36.30 4.73
N VAL A 11 5.35 35.21 3.95
CA VAL A 11 4.95 33.88 4.43
C VAL A 11 5.97 33.34 5.43
N LEU A 12 7.26 33.43 5.11
CA LEU A 12 8.33 32.98 6.02
C LEU A 12 8.32 33.77 7.34
N LYS A 13 8.07 35.08 7.29
CA LYS A 13 7.98 35.91 8.49
C LYS A 13 6.78 35.54 9.38
N LYS A 14 5.64 35.20 8.78
CA LYS A 14 4.45 34.72 9.52
C LYS A 14 4.68 33.35 10.14
N GLU A 15 5.32 32.45 9.41
CA GLU A 15 5.64 31.10 9.90
C GLU A 15 6.64 31.14 11.06
N LEU A 16 7.66 32.01 10.99
CA LEU A 16 8.60 32.23 12.08
C LEU A 16 7.92 32.81 13.31
N HIS A 17 7.04 33.81 13.14
CA HIS A 17 6.29 34.40 14.25
C HIS A 17 5.36 33.38 14.91
N PHE A 18 4.64 32.57 14.13
CA PHE A 18 3.78 31.52 14.66
C PHE A 18 4.58 30.48 15.47
N ASN A 19 5.78 30.12 15.01
CA ASN A 19 6.65 29.20 15.73
C ASN A 19 7.27 29.81 16.99
N GLU A 20 7.68 31.08 16.98
CA GLU A 20 8.18 31.78 18.16
C GLU A 20 7.11 31.96 19.22
N GLU A 21 5.89 32.35 18.83
CA GLU A 21 4.74 32.46 19.74
C GLU A 21 4.35 31.10 20.32
N ASN A 22 4.31 30.04 19.50
CA ASN A 22 4.05 28.68 19.97
C ASN A 22 5.13 28.19 20.95
N LEU A 23 6.40 28.52 20.69
CA LEU A 23 7.51 28.16 21.56
C LEU A 23 7.49 28.97 22.86
N ALA A 24 7.14 30.26 22.81
CA ALA A 24 6.98 31.12 23.96
C ALA A 24 5.81 30.67 24.84
N GLU A 25 4.67 30.28 24.26
CA GLU A 25 3.54 29.69 24.98
C GLU A 25 3.92 28.36 25.65
N LYS A 26 4.62 27.47 24.93
CA LYS A 26 5.13 26.21 25.50
C LYS A 26 6.12 26.43 26.64
N SER A 27 7.01 27.42 26.49
CA SER A 27 7.96 27.81 27.54
C SER A 27 7.24 28.40 28.76
N THR A 28 6.22 29.22 28.54
CA THR A 28 5.41 29.82 29.61
C THR A 28 4.60 28.75 30.35
N LEU A 29 4.02 27.79 29.62
CA LEU A 29 3.36 26.62 30.19
C LEU A 29 4.35 25.76 31.00
N ALA A 30 5.55 25.51 30.48
CA ALA A 30 6.58 24.76 31.18
C ALA A 30 7.04 25.47 32.48
N GLN A 31 7.21 26.80 32.45
CA GLN A 31 7.54 27.60 33.64
C GLN A 31 6.42 27.65 34.67
N THR A 32 5.17 27.70 34.19
CA THR A 32 3.97 27.63 35.03
C THR A 32 3.88 26.26 35.71
N LEU A 33 4.11 25.18 34.94
CA LEU A 33 4.15 23.80 35.45
C LEU A 33 5.31 23.56 36.41
N SER A 34 6.46 24.21 36.24
CA SER A 34 7.60 24.09 37.17
C SER A 34 7.39 24.82 38.50
N HIS A 35 6.46 25.78 38.56
CA HIS A 35 6.07 26.45 39.80
C HIS A 35 5.05 25.65 40.63
N PHE A 36 4.45 24.60 40.07
CA PHE A 36 3.60 23.70 40.85
C PHE A 36 4.46 22.71 41.64
N PRO A 37 4.30 22.61 42.98
CA PRO A 37 5.05 21.66 43.78
C PRO A 37 4.64 20.23 43.39
N CYS A 38 5.55 19.47 42.75
CA CYS A 38 5.31 18.06 42.42
C CYS A 38 5.01 17.17 43.64
N HIS A 39 5.33 17.62 44.85
CA HIS A 39 5.03 16.92 46.11
C HIS A 39 3.52 16.91 46.43
N GLU A 40 2.75 17.89 45.93
CA GLU A 40 1.32 18.00 46.24
C GLU A 40 0.44 17.14 45.34
N ILE A 41 0.96 16.62 44.22
CA ILE A 41 0.19 15.76 43.32
C ILE A 41 0.10 14.36 43.94
N PRO A 42 -1.07 13.91 44.40
CA PRO A 42 -1.18 12.61 45.06
C PRO A 42 -0.82 11.48 44.08
N ALA A 43 -0.07 10.48 44.56
CA ALA A 43 0.37 9.35 43.74
C ALA A 43 -0.79 8.67 42.98
N HIS A 44 -1.99 8.65 43.54
CA HIS A 44 -3.17 8.09 42.89
C HIS A 44 -3.60 8.87 41.63
N MET A 45 -3.42 10.20 41.59
CA MET A 45 -3.70 11.00 40.39
C MET A 45 -2.68 10.73 39.29
N VAL A 46 -1.40 10.61 39.64
CA VAL A 46 -0.32 10.27 38.71
C VAL A 46 -0.55 8.89 38.10
N MET A 47 -0.87 7.89 38.93
CA MET A 47 -1.19 6.54 38.45
C MET A 47 -2.45 6.53 37.57
N ARG A 48 -3.49 7.28 37.93
CA ARG A 48 -4.73 7.38 37.13
C ARG A 48 -4.50 8.08 35.79
N ASN A 49 -3.62 9.07 35.73
CA ASN A 49 -3.23 9.71 34.46
C ASN A 49 -2.41 8.73 33.60
N ARG A 50 -1.42 8.04 34.20
CA ARG A 50 -0.63 7.02 33.51
C ARG A 50 -1.49 5.89 32.96
N GLN A 51 -2.48 5.42 33.72
CA GLN A 51 -3.44 4.39 33.27
C GLN A 51 -4.28 4.89 32.09
N ARG A 52 -4.77 6.15 32.14
CA ARG A 52 -5.49 6.75 31.00
C ARG A 52 -4.64 6.86 29.75
N GLN A 53 -3.37 7.26 29.88
CA GLN A 53 -2.43 7.32 28.76
C GLN A 53 -2.15 5.93 28.19
N LEU A 54 -1.96 4.91 29.03
CA LEU A 54 -1.78 3.52 28.58
C LEU A 54 -3.01 3.03 27.80
N HIS A 55 -4.23 3.26 28.30
CA HIS A 55 -5.45 2.91 27.58
C HIS A 55 -5.59 3.67 26.26
N ALA A 56 -5.23 4.96 26.22
CA ALA A 56 -5.27 5.75 25.00
C ALA A 56 -4.29 5.22 23.95
N VAL A 57 -3.05 4.91 24.35
CA VAL A 57 -2.04 4.30 23.46
C VAL A 57 -2.51 2.93 22.96
N GLN A 58 -3.06 2.10 23.84
CA GLN A 58 -3.57 0.78 23.48
C GLN A 58 -4.76 0.87 22.50
N GLY A 59 -5.68 1.82 22.73
CA GLY A 59 -6.78 2.11 21.80
C GLY A 59 -6.29 2.57 20.43
N ASN A 60 -5.31 3.48 20.40
CA ASN A 60 -4.72 3.96 19.14
C ASN A 60 -4.04 2.84 18.34
N ILE A 61 -3.31 1.94 19.01
CA ILE A 61 -2.69 0.78 18.35
C ILE A 61 -3.77 -0.15 17.78
N SER A 62 -4.84 -0.41 18.53
CA SER A 62 -5.95 -1.25 18.05
C SER A 62 -6.62 -0.68 16.80
N VAL A 63 -6.84 0.64 16.76
CA VAL A 63 -7.43 1.31 15.60
C VAL A 63 -6.50 1.23 14.39
N LEU A 64 -5.19 1.42 14.58
CA LEU A 64 -4.21 1.32 13.49
C LEU A 64 -4.14 -0.10 12.92
N ILE A 65 -4.17 -1.13 13.77
CA ILE A 65 -4.19 -2.53 13.31
C ILE A 65 -5.46 -2.80 12.50
N GLN A 66 -6.61 -2.36 13.00
CA GLN A 66 -7.88 -2.56 12.32
C GLN A 66 -7.93 -1.83 10.96
N ASP A 67 -7.37 -0.62 10.87
CA ASP A 67 -7.24 0.10 9.59
C ASP A 67 -6.35 -0.66 8.60
N GLN A 68 -5.20 -1.16 9.05
CA GLN A 68 -4.31 -1.97 8.22
C GLN A 68 -4.96 -3.26 7.73
N GLU A 69 -5.70 -3.97 8.59
CA GLU A 69 -6.45 -5.17 8.21
C GLU A 69 -7.53 -4.87 7.17
N GLN A 70 -8.23 -3.75 7.30
CA GLN A 70 -9.22 -3.31 6.32
C GLN A 70 -8.59 -2.94 4.98
N GLN A 71 -7.46 -2.21 4.98
CA GLN A 71 -6.74 -1.88 3.76
C GLN A 71 -6.23 -3.14 3.05
N LEU A 72 -5.68 -4.10 3.78
CA LEU A 72 -5.27 -5.38 3.22
C LEU A 72 -6.46 -6.13 2.62
N THR A 73 -7.60 -6.17 3.31
CA THR A 73 -8.82 -6.81 2.80
C THR A 73 -9.29 -6.14 1.51
N TRP A 74 -9.29 -4.80 1.46
CA TRP A 74 -9.65 -4.04 0.26
C TRP A 74 -8.69 -4.31 -0.90
N LEU A 75 -7.38 -4.35 -0.64
CA LEU A 75 -6.36 -4.68 -1.65
C LEU A 75 -6.55 -6.10 -2.18
N TRP A 76 -6.79 -7.08 -1.31
CA TRP A 76 -7.07 -8.46 -1.70
C TRP A 76 -8.31 -8.56 -2.59
N GLN A 77 -9.38 -7.83 -2.25
CA GLN A 77 -10.57 -7.78 -3.07
C GLN A 77 -10.28 -7.19 -4.47
N ARG A 78 -9.54 -6.08 -4.54
CA ARG A 78 -9.14 -5.46 -5.83
C ARG A 78 -8.26 -6.38 -6.67
N LEU A 79 -7.32 -7.10 -6.04
CA LEU A 79 -6.47 -8.08 -6.73
C LEU A 79 -7.31 -9.26 -7.26
N GLN A 80 -8.29 -9.72 -6.48
CA GLN A 80 -9.18 -10.80 -6.90
C GLN A 80 -10.08 -10.36 -8.07
N GLU A 81 -10.66 -9.17 -8.01
CA GLU A 81 -11.42 -8.60 -9.13
C GLU A 81 -10.55 -8.47 -10.40
N GLY A 82 -9.31 -8.00 -10.26
CA GLY A 82 -8.35 -7.93 -11.36
C GLY A 82 -8.03 -9.32 -11.95
N ARG A 83 -7.89 -10.34 -11.10
CA ARG A 83 -7.72 -11.73 -11.52
C ARG A 83 -8.92 -12.24 -12.31
N ASP A 84 -10.13 -11.99 -11.82
CA ASP A 84 -11.36 -12.47 -12.45
C ASP A 84 -11.60 -11.81 -13.82
N ILE A 85 -11.32 -10.50 -13.93
CA ILE A 85 -11.31 -9.79 -15.22
C ILE A 85 -10.27 -10.41 -16.16
N SER A 86 -9.07 -10.70 -15.65
CA SER A 86 -8.00 -11.30 -16.46
C SER A 86 -8.35 -12.72 -16.96
N ILE A 87 -9.08 -13.51 -16.16
CA ILE A 87 -9.62 -14.80 -16.60
C ILE A 87 -10.60 -14.60 -17.75
N LEU A 88 -11.55 -13.67 -17.61
CA LEU A 88 -12.54 -13.39 -18.63
C LEU A 88 -11.88 -12.91 -19.93
N LEU A 89 -10.89 -12.01 -19.82
CA LEU A 89 -10.13 -11.51 -20.96
C LEU A 89 -9.35 -12.63 -21.66
N SER A 90 -8.67 -13.48 -20.88
CA SER A 90 -7.96 -14.65 -21.43
C SER A 90 -8.91 -15.56 -22.18
N GLN A 91 -10.08 -15.87 -21.62
CA GLN A 91 -11.06 -16.71 -22.31
C GLN A 91 -11.54 -16.07 -23.60
N HIS A 92 -11.86 -14.77 -23.59
CA HIS A 92 -12.34 -14.06 -24.76
C HIS A 92 -11.30 -14.00 -25.88
N LEU A 93 -10.03 -13.71 -25.55
CA LEU A 93 -8.93 -13.70 -26.51
C LEU A 93 -8.67 -15.09 -27.10
N LYS A 94 -8.81 -16.15 -26.29
CA LYS A 94 -8.72 -17.53 -26.76
C LYS A 94 -9.82 -17.87 -27.75
N ASP A 95 -11.05 -17.49 -27.46
CA ASP A 95 -12.20 -17.73 -28.34
C ASP A 95 -12.01 -16.97 -29.67
N LEU A 96 -11.56 -15.71 -29.61
CA LEU A 96 -11.22 -14.94 -30.80
C LEU A 96 -10.11 -15.59 -31.64
N LEU A 97 -9.08 -16.15 -31.01
CA LEU A 97 -8.00 -16.85 -31.73
C LEU A 97 -8.48 -18.11 -32.46
N ILE A 98 -9.43 -18.84 -31.87
CA ILE A 98 -10.01 -20.06 -32.45
C ILE A 98 -10.94 -19.73 -33.62
N HIS A 99 -11.67 -18.62 -33.55
CA HIS A 99 -12.70 -18.25 -34.53
C HIS A 99 -12.24 -17.27 -35.62
N ASN A 100 -11.07 -16.65 -35.48
CA ASN A 100 -10.49 -15.85 -36.57
C ASN A 100 -9.71 -16.76 -37.52
N ASP A 101 -10.16 -16.86 -38.77
CA ASP A 101 -9.51 -17.56 -39.87
C ASP A 101 -9.17 -16.53 -40.97
N VAL A 102 -8.00 -15.89 -40.85
CA VAL A 102 -7.55 -14.86 -41.80
C VAL A 102 -6.16 -15.25 -42.29
N ASP A 103 -6.12 -16.01 -43.38
CA ASP A 103 -4.90 -16.51 -44.06
C ASP A 103 -4.14 -15.41 -44.86
N ASN A 104 -4.40 -14.14 -44.59
CA ASN A 104 -3.67 -13.01 -45.18
C ASN A 104 -2.63 -12.50 -44.18
N CYS A 105 -1.43 -12.14 -44.66
CA CYS A 105 -0.36 -11.51 -43.87
C CYS A 105 -0.83 -10.34 -42.99
N GLN A 106 -1.86 -9.59 -43.41
CA GLN A 106 -2.46 -8.52 -42.61
C GLN A 106 -3.27 -9.04 -41.40
N GLY A 107 -3.90 -10.21 -41.52
CA GLY A 107 -4.57 -10.90 -40.43
C GLY A 107 -3.62 -11.65 -39.50
N GLN A 108 -2.43 -12.00 -40.00
CA GLN A 108 -1.41 -12.69 -39.19
C GLN A 108 -0.84 -11.80 -38.08
N GLY A 109 -0.53 -10.53 -38.36
CA GLY A 109 -0.09 -9.58 -37.33
C GLY A 109 -1.15 -9.34 -36.24
N PHE A 110 -2.42 -9.26 -36.64
CA PHE A 110 -3.54 -9.17 -35.70
C PHE A 110 -3.68 -10.44 -34.85
N ARG A 111 -3.50 -11.63 -35.43
CA ARG A 111 -3.49 -12.91 -34.71
C ARG A 111 -2.35 -12.97 -33.69
N GLU A 112 -1.16 -12.50 -34.04
CA GLU A 112 0.00 -12.43 -33.13
C GLU A 112 -0.28 -11.50 -31.95
N GLN A 113 -0.92 -10.35 -32.19
CA GLN A 113 -1.35 -9.43 -31.12
C GLN A 113 -2.37 -10.07 -30.17
N LEU A 114 -3.36 -10.79 -30.71
CA LEU A 114 -4.33 -11.53 -29.88
C LEU A 114 -3.66 -12.65 -29.07
N ALA A 115 -2.70 -13.36 -29.65
CA ALA A 115 -1.94 -14.41 -28.98
C ALA A 115 -1.07 -13.84 -27.85
N GLU A 116 -0.45 -12.69 -28.06
CA GLU A 116 0.32 -12.01 -27.03
C GLU A 116 -0.57 -11.49 -25.90
N GLY A 117 -1.70 -10.86 -26.24
CA GLY A 117 -2.70 -10.44 -25.26
C GLY A 117 -3.20 -11.62 -24.41
N HIS A 118 -3.43 -12.79 -25.04
CA HIS A 118 -3.81 -14.01 -24.34
C HIS A 118 -2.73 -14.48 -23.36
N ARG A 119 -1.46 -14.50 -23.80
CA ARG A 119 -0.32 -14.87 -22.93
C ARG A 119 -0.18 -13.93 -21.74
N LEU A 120 -0.38 -12.63 -21.94
CA LEU A 120 -0.32 -11.62 -20.88
C LEU A 120 -1.46 -11.79 -19.87
N ALA A 121 -2.69 -11.99 -20.36
CA ALA A 121 -3.85 -12.24 -19.50
C ALA A 121 -3.67 -13.52 -18.65
N GLU A 122 -3.17 -14.62 -19.23
CA GLU A 122 -2.83 -15.81 -18.45
C GLU A 122 -1.72 -15.56 -17.44
N SER A 123 -0.69 -14.79 -17.80
CA SER A 123 0.42 -14.45 -16.90
C SER A 123 -0.07 -13.70 -15.66
N ILE A 124 -0.97 -12.74 -15.83
CA ILE A 124 -1.61 -12.00 -14.72
C ILE A 124 -2.42 -12.97 -13.83
N VAL A 125 -3.22 -13.87 -14.42
CA VAL A 125 -3.95 -14.89 -13.65
C VAL A 125 -3.01 -15.77 -12.81
N ARG A 126 -1.87 -16.18 -13.37
CA ARG A 126 -0.87 -16.99 -12.65
C ARG A 126 -0.21 -16.21 -11.52
N LYS A 127 0.20 -14.95 -11.78
CA LYS A 127 0.82 -14.07 -10.76
C LYS A 127 -0.12 -13.75 -9.60
N LEU A 128 -1.42 -13.65 -9.87
CA LEU A 128 -2.45 -13.35 -8.88
C LEU A 128 -3.08 -14.60 -8.25
N SER A 129 -2.75 -15.79 -8.73
CA SER A 129 -3.25 -17.02 -8.12
C SER A 129 -2.50 -17.31 -6.82
N PRO A 130 -3.19 -17.80 -5.77
CA PRO A 130 -2.53 -18.21 -4.53
C PRO A 130 -1.43 -19.22 -4.85
N GLY A 131 -0.19 -18.91 -4.45
CA GLY A 131 0.98 -19.76 -4.76
C GLY A 131 0.74 -21.20 -4.30
N LYS A 132 0.80 -22.16 -5.24
CA LYS A 132 0.89 -23.58 -4.92
C LYS A 132 2.24 -23.81 -4.26
N VAL A 133 2.25 -23.97 -2.93
CA VAL A 133 3.37 -24.57 -2.21
C VAL A 133 3.56 -25.95 -2.84
N ALA A 134 4.65 -26.13 -3.59
CA ALA A 134 4.98 -27.40 -4.20
C ALA A 134 5.28 -28.38 -3.07
N THR A 135 4.33 -29.27 -2.80
CA THR A 135 4.49 -30.44 -1.94
C THR A 135 5.46 -31.40 -2.61
N GLY A 136 6.75 -31.16 -2.49
CA GLY A 136 7.78 -32.18 -2.65
C GLY A 136 7.80 -33.05 -1.40
N PRO A 137 7.74 -34.39 -1.52
CA PRO A 137 7.85 -35.26 -0.36
C PRO A 137 9.34 -35.35 -0.01
N ASP A 138 9.76 -34.57 0.98
CA ASP A 138 10.89 -34.84 1.88
C ASP A 138 11.35 -33.53 2.52
N CYS A 139 10.59 -33.05 3.51
CA CYS A 139 11.03 -32.19 4.61
C CYS A 139 9.90 -32.16 5.65
N PRO A 140 10.07 -32.74 6.86
CA PRO A 140 9.08 -32.59 7.92
C PRO A 140 9.15 -31.16 8.50
N GLU A 141 7.97 -30.63 8.87
CA GLU A 141 7.74 -29.33 9.52
C GLU A 141 7.77 -28.06 8.65
N LEU A 142 6.76 -27.89 7.80
CA LEU A 142 6.19 -26.55 7.51
C LEU A 142 4.66 -26.56 7.62
N LEU A 143 4.14 -27.26 8.62
CA LEU A 143 2.77 -27.06 9.10
C LEU A 143 2.79 -25.92 10.12
N GLN A 144 2.85 -24.69 9.61
CA GLN A 144 2.36 -23.52 10.31
C GLN A 144 1.94 -22.52 9.24
N GLY A 145 0.61 -22.43 9.02
CA GLY A 145 0.02 -21.21 8.48
C GLY A 145 0.52 -20.00 9.28
N PRO A 146 0.54 -18.79 8.70
CA PRO A 146 1.28 -17.66 9.23
C PRO A 146 0.88 -17.40 10.69
N ARG A 147 1.71 -17.88 11.62
CA ARG A 147 1.66 -17.46 13.01
C ARG A 147 2.19 -16.05 13.01
N LEU A 148 1.31 -15.10 13.22
CA LEU A 148 1.63 -13.70 13.48
C LEU A 148 2.41 -13.61 14.80
N THR A 149 3.69 -13.94 14.75
CA THR A 149 4.65 -13.58 15.80
C THR A 149 5.27 -12.24 15.43
N ARG A 150 5.40 -11.41 16.47
CA ARG A 150 5.60 -9.95 16.47
C ARG A 150 6.88 -9.45 15.78
N ASP A 151 7.72 -10.34 15.24
CA ASP A 151 9.02 -10.02 14.63
C ASP A 151 9.04 -10.13 13.09
N SER A 152 7.93 -10.52 12.43
CA SER A 152 7.91 -10.80 10.97
C SER A 152 7.27 -9.72 10.09
N THR A 153 6.84 -8.58 10.66
CA THR A 153 6.11 -7.52 9.92
C THR A 153 6.96 -6.77 8.90
N ALA A 154 8.26 -6.61 9.13
CA ALA A 154 9.16 -5.93 8.19
C ALA A 154 9.39 -6.71 6.86
N PRO A 155 9.73 -8.02 6.88
CA PRO A 155 9.94 -8.77 5.63
C PRO A 155 8.65 -8.99 4.82
N LEU A 156 7.48 -9.15 5.46
CA LEU A 156 6.21 -9.26 4.73
C LEU A 156 5.81 -7.95 4.05
N ALA A 157 5.98 -6.81 4.72
CA ALA A 157 5.72 -5.49 4.13
C ALA A 157 6.65 -5.21 2.94
N GLN A 158 7.92 -5.62 3.03
CA GLN A 158 8.88 -5.53 1.93
C GLN A 158 8.49 -6.43 0.76
N HIS A 159 8.07 -7.66 1.03
CA HIS A 159 7.64 -8.59 -0.01
C HIS A 159 6.35 -8.13 -0.71
N ALA A 160 5.38 -7.63 0.08
CA ALA A 160 4.14 -7.05 -0.45
C ALA A 160 4.42 -5.78 -1.28
N MET A 161 5.28 -4.88 -0.82
CA MET A 161 5.73 -3.74 -1.63
C MET A 161 6.40 -4.21 -2.92
N MET A 162 7.29 -5.21 -2.87
CA MET A 162 7.98 -5.71 -4.05
C MET A 162 7.00 -6.24 -5.10
N LEU A 163 5.99 -7.01 -4.66
CA LEU A 163 4.92 -7.50 -5.54
C LEU A 163 4.09 -6.36 -6.12
N ILE A 164 3.75 -5.35 -5.32
CA ILE A 164 3.00 -4.17 -5.78
C ILE A 164 3.80 -3.38 -6.82
N TYR A 165 5.11 -3.21 -6.63
CA TYR A 165 5.98 -2.53 -7.61
C TYR A 165 6.14 -3.35 -8.89
N GLN A 166 6.32 -4.67 -8.81
CA GLN A 166 6.44 -5.54 -9.97
C GLN A 166 5.14 -5.62 -10.80
N ILE A 167 3.99 -5.60 -10.13
CA ILE A 167 2.68 -5.55 -10.79
C ILE A 167 2.50 -4.19 -11.48
N ARG A 168 2.89 -3.08 -10.84
CA ARG A 168 2.82 -1.73 -11.41
C ARG A 168 3.67 -1.58 -12.67
N ASP A 169 4.92 -2.06 -12.65
CA ASP A 169 5.80 -2.03 -13.83
C ASP A 169 5.22 -2.86 -14.97
N THR A 170 4.73 -4.07 -14.67
CA THR A 170 4.11 -4.92 -15.70
C THR A 170 2.85 -4.26 -16.32
N LEU A 171 2.08 -3.50 -15.52
CA LEU A 171 0.91 -2.75 -16.00
C LEU A 171 1.29 -1.48 -16.76
N LEU A 172 2.37 -0.81 -16.38
CA LEU A 172 2.90 0.36 -17.11
C LEU A 172 3.39 -0.07 -18.51
N ASP A 173 4.14 -1.17 -18.59
CA ASP A 173 4.61 -1.74 -19.86
C ASP A 173 3.43 -2.14 -20.75
N ALA A 174 2.39 -2.75 -20.18
CA ALA A 174 1.16 -3.10 -20.91
C ALA A 174 0.41 -1.87 -21.43
N SER A 175 0.40 -0.76 -20.68
CA SER A 175 -0.20 0.50 -21.10
C SER A 175 0.61 1.22 -22.20
N GLU A 176 1.94 1.10 -22.18
CA GLU A 176 2.82 1.66 -23.20
C GLU A 176 2.73 0.89 -24.52
N ILE A 177 2.50 -0.44 -24.46
CA ILE A 177 2.19 -1.27 -25.63
C ILE A 177 0.83 -0.86 -26.24
N HIS A 178 -0.18 -0.55 -25.41
CA HIS A 178 -1.48 -0.07 -25.90
C HIS A 178 -1.37 1.31 -26.58
N ALA A 179 -0.62 2.25 -26.00
CA ALA A 179 -0.39 3.58 -26.58
C ALA A 179 0.41 3.58 -27.90
N ARG A 180 1.22 2.54 -28.16
CA ARG A 180 1.94 2.36 -29.44
C ARG A 180 1.11 1.68 -30.53
N ALA A 181 -0.01 1.05 -30.18
CA ALA A 181 -0.90 0.40 -31.15
C ALA A 181 -1.94 1.36 -31.78
N ASP A 182 -2.11 2.55 -31.20
CA ASP A 182 -3.03 3.62 -31.65
C ASP A 182 -2.37 4.71 -32.53
N LEU A 183 -1.13 4.49 -33.01
CA LEU A 183 -0.38 5.33 -33.96
C LEU A 183 -0.14 4.60 -35.28
#